data_AF-A0A377LUS7-F1
#
_entry.id   AF-A0A377LUS7-F1
#
_cell.length_a   1.000
_cell.length_b   1.000
_cell.length_c   1.000
_cell.angle_alpha   90.00
_cell.angle_beta   90.00
_cell.angle_gamma   90.00
#
_symmetry.space_group_name_H-M   'P 1'
#
loop_
_entity.id
_entity.type
_entity.pdbx_description
1 polymer ?
#
loop_
_entity_poly.entity_id
_entity_poly.type
_entity_poly.pdbx_seq_one_letter_code
_entity_poly.pdbx_strand_id
1 'polypeptide(L)'
;MTVKRPVSGSLARAFISIIVLSVLTSTVALFTLASSQRDAAAINIAGSLRMQSYRLGYEMQRNSDALAAHRESWQQTLSAPALQKLSRWYVPDDVKARYQQLHLAWAGDGQPHRSRRYRVVSGPH
;
A
#
# COMPACT_ATOMS: atom_id res chain seq x y z
N MET A 1 -42.30 -11.77 49.22
CA MET A 1 -42.54 -11.04 47.95
C MET A 1 -41.27 -11.09 47.12
N THR A 2 -41.26 -11.81 46.00
CA THR A 2 -40.07 -11.96 45.14
C THR A 2 -40.17 -10.97 43.99
N VAL A 3 -39.22 -10.03 43.88
CA VAL A 3 -39.25 -8.97 42.86
C VAL A 3 -38.92 -9.58 41.50
N LYS A 4 -39.87 -9.50 40.54
CA LYS A 4 -39.78 -10.16 39.23
C LYS A 4 -38.62 -9.69 38.34
N ARG A 5 -38.05 -8.48 38.56
CA ARG A 5 -36.80 -7.99 37.93
C ARG A 5 -36.12 -6.94 38.82
N PRO A 6 -35.01 -7.27 39.52
CA PRO A 6 -34.30 -6.28 40.33
C PRO A 6 -33.62 -5.22 39.44
N VAL A 7 -33.76 -3.95 39.81
CA VAL A 7 -33.18 -2.79 39.11
C VAL A 7 -31.66 -2.91 38.97
N SER A 8 -30.97 -3.38 40.02
CA SER A 8 -29.52 -3.61 40.01
C SER A 8 -29.06 -4.59 38.93
N GLY A 9 -29.84 -5.63 38.65
CA GLY A 9 -29.53 -6.59 37.58
C GLY A 9 -29.67 -5.98 36.18
N SER A 10 -30.66 -5.10 35.99
CA SER A 10 -30.83 -4.36 34.73
C SER A 10 -29.69 -3.35 34.52
N LEU A 11 -29.30 -2.63 35.57
CA LEU A 11 -28.24 -1.63 35.53
C LEU A 11 -26.86 -2.27 35.28
N ALA A 12 -26.58 -3.41 35.93
CA ALA A 12 -25.37 -4.18 35.70
C ALA A 12 -25.26 -4.65 34.24
N ARG A 13 -26.34 -5.16 33.65
CA ARG A 13 -26.35 -5.56 32.23
C ARG A 13 -26.12 -4.37 31.30
N ALA A 14 -26.68 -3.21 31.60
CA ALA A 14 -26.45 -1.99 30.83
C ALA A 14 -24.97 -1.57 30.88
N PHE A 15 -24.37 -1.51 32.08
CA PHE A 15 -22.95 -1.18 32.22
C PHE A 15 -22.03 -2.19 31.53
N ILE A 16 -22.29 -3.49 31.66
CA ILE A 16 -21.54 -4.52 30.95
C ILE A 16 -21.64 -4.30 29.43
N SER A 17 -22.84 -4.02 28.92
CA SER A 17 -23.05 -3.78 27.49
C SER A 17 -22.27 -2.55 27.00
N ILE A 18 -22.26 -1.47 27.78
CA ILE A 18 -21.47 -0.26 27.47
C ILE A 18 -19.97 -0.56 27.44
N ILE A 19 -19.47 -1.29 28.45
CA ILE A 19 -18.06 -1.66 28.54
C ILE A 19 -17.67 -2.54 27.35
N VAL A 20 -18.47 -3.56 27.02
CA VAL A 20 -18.23 -4.45 25.89
C VAL A 20 -18.22 -3.65 24.58
N LEU A 21 -19.20 -2.78 24.36
CA LEU A 21 -19.25 -1.94 23.16
C LEU A 21 -18.04 -1.00 23.06
N SER A 22 -17.61 -0.41 24.18
CA SER A 22 -16.43 0.46 24.25
C SER A 22 -15.14 -0.29 23.90
N VAL A 23 -14.94 -1.49 24.46
CA VAL A 23 -13.77 -2.33 24.17
C VAL A 23 -13.76 -2.78 22.72
N LEU A 24 -14.90 -3.21 22.17
CA LEU A 24 -15.02 -3.60 20.76
C LEU A 24 -14.67 -2.43 19.84
N THR A 25 -15.25 -1.26 20.09
CA THR A 25 -14.98 -0.05 19.29
C THR A 25 -13.50 0.35 19.36
N SER A 26 -12.91 0.35 20.56
CA SER A 26 -11.49 0.66 20.75
C SER A 26 -10.59 -0.35 20.05
N THR A 27 -10.94 -1.62 20.06
CA THR A 27 -10.19 -2.68 19.37
C THR A 27 -10.20 -2.46 17.86
N VAL A 28 -11.38 -2.17 17.28
CA VAL A 28 -11.51 -1.84 15.85
C VAL A 28 -10.72 -0.57 15.51
N ALA A 29 -10.78 0.46 16.36
CA ALA A 29 -10.04 1.70 16.14
C ALA A 29 -8.52 1.48 16.16
N LEU A 30 -8.00 0.72 17.13
CA LEU A 30 -6.58 0.39 17.21
C LEU A 30 -6.14 -0.50 16.04
N PHE A 31 -6.98 -1.44 15.62
CA PHE A 31 -6.71 -2.27 14.45
C PHE A 31 -6.61 -1.43 13.17
N THR A 32 -7.57 -0.53 12.95
CA THR A 32 -7.58 0.43 11.83
C THR A 32 -6.36 1.36 11.88
N LEU A 33 -5.96 1.84 13.06
CA LEU A 33 -4.76 2.68 13.19
C LEU A 33 -3.49 1.90 12.83
N ALA A 34 -3.39 0.65 13.28
CA ALA A 34 -2.26 -0.22 12.94
C ALA A 34 -2.21 -0.57 11.44
N SER A 35 -3.36 -0.70 10.77
CA SER A 35 -3.39 -0.85 9.31
C SER A 35 -2.97 0.43 8.60
N SER A 36 -3.47 1.60 9.03
CA SER A 36 -3.12 2.90 8.42
C SER A 36 -1.61 3.20 8.47
N GLN A 37 -0.91 2.81 9.53
CA GLN A 37 0.56 2.95 9.58
C GLN A 37 1.27 2.10 8.52
N ARG A 38 0.76 0.89 8.25
CA ARG A 38 1.30 0.02 7.20
C ARG A 38 1.00 0.60 5.81
N ASP A 39 -0.19 1.15 5.63
CA ASP A 39 -0.60 1.79 4.38
C ASP A 39 0.25 3.04 4.10
N ALA A 40 0.54 3.85 5.12
CA ALA A 40 1.44 5.00 5.00
C ALA A 40 2.85 4.58 4.54
N ALA A 41 3.39 3.48 5.09
CA ALA A 41 4.68 2.95 4.64
C ALA A 41 4.63 2.47 3.18
N ALA A 42 3.56 1.76 2.78
CA ALA A 42 3.38 1.31 1.40
C ALA A 42 3.25 2.49 0.42
N ILE A 43 2.50 3.53 0.80
CA ILE A 43 2.34 4.77 0.00
C ILE A 43 3.68 5.49 -0.16
N ASN A 44 4.48 5.59 0.91
CA ASN A 44 5.80 6.23 0.86
C ASN A 44 6.74 5.49 -0.11
N ILE A 45 6.80 4.16 -0.01
CA ILE A 45 7.61 3.34 -0.93
C ILE A 45 7.10 3.45 -2.37
N ALA A 46 5.78 3.39 -2.59
CA ALA A 46 5.20 3.59 -3.92
C ALA A 46 5.51 4.98 -4.49
N GLY A 47 5.52 6.02 -3.64
CA GLY A 47 5.96 7.36 -4.01
C GLY A 47 7.43 7.39 -4.42
N SER A 48 8.30 6.73 -3.66
CA SER A 48 9.73 6.62 -3.98
C SER A 48 9.97 5.93 -5.32
N LEU A 49 9.18 4.91 -5.69
CA LEU A 49 9.28 4.26 -7.00
C LEU A 49 9.03 5.24 -8.14
N ARG A 50 8.05 6.13 -8.03
CA ARG A 50 7.79 7.17 -9.05
C ARG A 50 8.99 8.10 -9.20
N MET A 51 9.57 8.54 -8.09
CA MET A 51 10.77 9.39 -8.09
C MET A 51 11.97 8.67 -8.72
N GLN A 52 12.19 7.40 -8.36
CA GLN A 52 13.27 6.60 -8.92
C GLN A 52 13.05 6.31 -10.42
N SER A 53 11.81 6.13 -10.88
CA SER A 53 11.49 5.96 -12.30
C SER A 53 11.86 7.20 -13.13
N TYR A 54 11.62 8.42 -12.61
CA TYR A 54 12.10 9.64 -13.29
C TYR A 54 13.62 9.70 -13.38
N ARG A 55 14.33 9.35 -12.30
CA ARG A 55 15.79 9.26 -12.27
C ARG A 55 16.31 8.28 -13.32
N LEU A 56 15.72 7.09 -13.42
CA LEU A 56 16.09 6.09 -14.41
C LEU A 56 15.89 6.60 -15.85
N GLY A 57 14.76 7.23 -16.15
CA GLY A 57 14.50 7.80 -17.47
C GLY A 57 15.54 8.86 -17.87
N TYR A 58 15.91 9.72 -16.92
CA TYR A 58 16.94 10.73 -17.11
C TYR A 58 18.34 10.14 -17.31
N GLU A 59 18.70 9.11 -16.54
CA GLU A 59 19.98 8.40 -16.65
C GLU A 59 20.10 7.61 -17.96
N MET A 60 19.00 7.01 -18.42
CA MET A 60 18.93 6.39 -19.74
C MET A 60 19.19 7.41 -20.85
N GLN A 61 18.59 8.59 -20.77
CA GLN A 61 18.79 9.64 -21.77
C GLN A 61 20.24 10.13 -21.84
N ARG A 62 20.97 10.07 -20.72
CA ARG A 62 22.37 10.49 -20.60
C ARG A 62 23.38 9.37 -20.77
N ASN A 63 22.94 8.13 -21.00
CA ASN A 63 23.81 6.94 -20.99
C ASN A 63 24.71 6.90 -19.73
N SER A 64 24.12 7.16 -18.56
CA SER A 64 24.87 7.22 -17.30
C SER A 64 25.35 5.83 -16.87
N ASP A 65 26.60 5.74 -16.42
CA ASP A 65 27.16 4.51 -15.82
C ASP A 65 26.42 4.07 -14.55
N ALA A 66 25.74 5.01 -13.86
CA ALA A 66 24.96 4.72 -12.65
C ALA A 66 23.63 4.00 -12.93
N LEU A 67 23.19 3.92 -14.19
CA LEU A 67 21.89 3.38 -14.57
C LEU A 67 21.69 1.94 -14.09
N ALA A 68 22.74 1.11 -14.15
CA ALA A 68 22.65 -0.28 -13.70
C ALA A 68 22.39 -0.36 -12.18
N ALA A 69 23.15 0.38 -11.38
CA ALA A 69 23.01 0.41 -9.93
C ALA A 69 21.64 0.95 -9.50
N HIS A 70 21.14 2.00 -10.15
CA HIS A 70 19.83 2.54 -9.82
C HIS A 70 18.67 1.66 -10.28
N ARG A 71 18.82 0.84 -11.33
CA ARG A 71 17.83 -0.19 -11.66
C ARG A 71 17.76 -1.25 -10.56
N GLU A 72 18.90 -1.66 -10.01
CA GLU A 72 18.92 -2.58 -8.88
C GLU A 72 18.24 -1.98 -7.64
N SER A 73 18.56 -0.73 -7.30
CA SER A 73 17.89 0.00 -6.22
C SER A 73 16.38 0.11 -6.42
N TRP A 74 15.93 0.35 -7.65
CA TRP A 74 14.51 0.37 -8.00
C TRP A 74 13.87 -1.01 -7.78
N GLN A 75 14.53 -2.09 -8.22
CA GLN A 75 14.06 -3.47 -8.00
C GLN A 75 13.98 -3.81 -6.50
N GLN A 76 14.96 -3.41 -5.70
CA GLN A 76 14.96 -3.59 -4.26
C GLN A 76 13.79 -2.84 -3.61
N THR A 77 13.50 -1.63 -4.08
CA THR A 77 12.37 -0.81 -3.62
C THR A 77 11.03 -1.48 -3.99
N LEU A 78 10.92 -2.03 -5.22
CA LEU A 78 9.71 -2.72 -5.66
C LEU A 78 9.43 -3.98 -4.83
N SER A 79 10.49 -4.67 -4.42
CA SER A 79 10.45 -5.87 -3.58
C SER A 79 10.37 -5.58 -2.08
N ALA A 80 10.23 -4.31 -1.66
CA ALA A 80 10.26 -3.95 -0.25
C ALA A 80 9.16 -4.67 0.57
N PRO A 81 9.41 -5.04 1.83
CA PRO A 81 8.44 -5.76 2.66
C PRO A 81 7.11 -5.04 2.86
N ALA A 82 7.10 -3.70 2.79
CA ALA A 82 5.89 -2.90 2.84
C ALA A 82 4.93 -3.20 1.67
N LEU A 83 5.47 -3.47 0.47
CA LEU A 83 4.67 -3.78 -0.72
C LEU A 83 4.30 -5.26 -0.80
N GLN A 84 5.12 -6.17 -0.29
CA GLN A 84 4.80 -7.61 -0.24
C GLN A 84 3.55 -7.91 0.62
N LYS A 85 3.29 -7.08 1.63
CA LYS A 85 2.12 -7.19 2.51
C LYS A 85 0.79 -6.90 1.80
N LEU A 86 0.80 -6.42 0.55
CA LEU A 86 -0.41 -6.26 -0.27
C LEU A 86 -1.05 -7.60 -0.64
N SER A 87 -0.33 -8.72 -0.57
CA SER A 87 -0.86 -10.06 -0.90
C SER A 87 -1.85 -10.66 0.12
N ARG A 88 -2.33 -9.88 1.09
CA ARG A 88 -3.18 -10.37 2.19
C ARG A 88 -4.67 -10.41 1.79
N TRP A 89 -5.43 -11.29 2.45
CA TRP A 89 -6.85 -11.53 2.15
C TRP A 89 -7.73 -10.27 2.29
N TYR A 90 -7.40 -9.38 3.23
CA TYR A 90 -8.15 -8.16 3.50
C TYR A 90 -7.78 -6.98 2.58
N VAL A 91 -6.80 -7.16 1.68
CA VAL A 91 -6.40 -6.14 0.71
C VAL A 91 -7.26 -6.31 -0.56
N PRO A 92 -7.84 -5.23 -1.09
CA PRO A 92 -8.61 -5.25 -2.33
C PRO A 92 -7.86 -5.88 -3.51
N ASP A 93 -8.60 -6.61 -4.36
CA ASP A 93 -8.03 -7.33 -5.51
C ASP A 93 -7.41 -6.41 -6.55
N ASP A 94 -7.95 -5.20 -6.73
CA ASP A 94 -7.43 -4.21 -7.66
C ASP A 94 -6.02 -3.73 -7.26
N VAL A 95 -5.78 -3.54 -5.95
CA VAL A 95 -4.46 -3.17 -5.42
C VAL A 95 -3.44 -4.29 -5.67
N LYS A 96 -3.84 -5.54 -5.41
CA LYS A 96 -3.00 -6.73 -5.68
C LYS A 96 -2.66 -6.86 -7.16
N ALA A 97 -3.66 -6.74 -8.03
CA ALA A 97 -3.50 -6.82 -9.48
C ALA A 97 -2.58 -5.72 -10.01
N ARG A 98 -2.73 -4.47 -9.54
CA ARG A 98 -1.85 -3.34 -9.92
C ARG A 98 -0.41 -3.57 -9.49
N TYR A 99 -0.18 -4.11 -8.29
CA TYR A 99 1.17 -4.43 -7.83
C TYR A 99 1.81 -5.54 -8.69
N GLN A 100 1.05 -6.58 -9.04
CA GLN A 100 1.52 -7.62 -9.96
C GLN A 100 1.82 -7.07 -11.36
N GLN A 101 0.96 -6.21 -11.90
CA GLN A 101 1.21 -5.53 -13.18
C GLN A 101 2.49 -4.71 -13.15
N LEU A 102 2.80 -4.03 -12.05
CA LEU A 102 4.03 -3.27 -11.91
C LEU A 102 5.27 -4.19 -11.93
N HIS A 103 5.21 -5.34 -11.25
CA HIS A 103 6.26 -6.36 -11.31
C HIS A 103 6.47 -6.90 -12.72
N LEU A 104 5.39 -7.24 -13.42
CA LEU A 104 5.45 -7.75 -14.80
C LEU A 104 5.99 -6.70 -15.77
N ALA A 105 5.55 -5.45 -15.65
CA ALA A 105 6.02 -4.35 -16.48
C ALA A 105 7.53 -4.13 -16.30
N TRP A 106 8.00 -4.14 -15.06
CA TRP A 106 9.42 -3.98 -14.76
C TRP A 106 10.27 -5.18 -15.23
N ALA A 107 9.81 -6.41 -15.02
CA ALA A 107 10.49 -7.61 -15.51
C ALA A 107 10.60 -7.62 -17.05
N GLY A 108 9.59 -7.10 -17.74
CA GLY A 108 9.61 -6.91 -19.20
C GLY A 108 10.58 -5.81 -19.66
N ASP A 109 10.78 -4.77 -18.86
CA ASP A 109 11.70 -3.65 -19.15
C ASP A 109 13.18 -3.97 -18.83
N GLY A 110 13.43 -5.05 -18.07
CA GLY A 110 14.77 -5.57 -17.78
C GLY A 110 15.53 -6.15 -18.99
N GLN A 111 14.86 -6.31 -20.14
CA GLN A 111 15.51 -6.72 -21.39
C GLN A 111 16.01 -5.48 -22.15
N PRO A 112 17.31 -5.42 -22.54
CA PRO A 112 17.83 -4.33 -23.34
C PRO A 112 17.28 -4.48 -24.76
N HIS A 113 16.08 -3.96 -25.01
CA HIS A 113 15.58 -3.41 -26.28
C HIS A 113 14.05 -3.37 -26.31
N ARG A 114 13.48 -2.21 -25.98
CA ARG A 114 12.42 -1.63 -26.84
C ARG A 114 12.36 -0.13 -26.63
N SER A 115 12.96 0.57 -27.58
CA SER A 115 12.75 1.98 -27.84
C SER A 115 11.27 2.22 -28.19
N ARG A 116 10.40 2.30 -27.18
CA ARG A 116 9.15 3.05 -27.33
C ARG A 116 9.54 4.51 -27.38
N ARG A 117 9.72 5.02 -28.60
CA ARG A 117 9.75 6.46 -28.88
C ARG A 117 8.60 7.10 -28.10
N TYR A 118 8.95 7.93 -27.12
CA TYR A 118 8.03 8.91 -26.59
C TYR A 118 7.60 9.78 -27.76
N ARG A 119 6.41 9.50 -28.31
CA ARG A 119 5.74 10.38 -29.25
C ARG A 119 5.24 11.55 -28.42
N VAL A 120 6.06 12.60 -28.35
CA VAL A 120 5.61 13.94 -27.96
C VAL A 120 4.48 14.29 -28.92
N VAL A 121 3.25 14.36 -28.40
CA VAL A 121 2.12 14.90 -29.13
C VAL A 121 2.33 16.40 -29.20
N SER A 122 3.00 16.87 -30.25
CA SER A 122 2.90 18.24 -30.70
C SER A 122 1.57 18.39 -31.42
N GLY A 123 0.60 19.07 -30.78
CA GLY A 123 -0.62 19.52 -31.44
C GLY A 123 -0.31 20.64 -32.44
N PRO A 124 -1.09 20.77 -33.54
CA PRO A 124 -0.85 21.80 -34.54
C PRO A 124 -1.31 23.18 -34.05
N HIS A 125 -0.67 24.19 -34.64
CA HIS A 125 -0.78 25.65 -34.50
C HIS A 125 -2.15 26.22 -34.14
#